data_AF-A0A5E4AH30-F1
#
_entry.id   AF-A0A5E4AH30-F1
#
_cell.length_a   1.000
_cell.length_b   1.000
_cell.length_c   1.000
_cell.angle_alpha   90.00
_cell.angle_beta   90.00
_cell.angle_gamma   90.00
#
_symmetry.space_group_name_H-M   'P 1'
#
loop_
_entity.id
_entity.type
_entity.pdbx_description
1 polymer ?
#
loop_
_entity_poly.entity_id
_entity_poly.type
_entity_poly.pdbx_seq_one_letter_code
_entity_poly.pdbx_strand_id
1 'polypeptide(L)'
;MRLLPGSCSLSPCFLGALILLLCPSSLHGCSPPPRIAHGHYRYISGVLSLSTVVQYECKEGYALIGAAEISCRFSGWSPPAPRCKGNQTPSRAL
;
A
#
# COMPACT_ATOMS: atom_id res chain seq x y z
N MET A 1 2.18 -22.23 -2.44
CA MET A 1 2.64 -21.35 -3.54
C MET A 1 2.13 -19.93 -3.25
N ARG A 2 2.87 -19.13 -2.49
CA ARG A 2 2.52 -17.73 -2.22
C ARG A 2 3.75 -16.89 -2.54
N LEU A 3 3.67 -16.11 -3.62
CA LEU A 3 4.69 -15.16 -4.03
C LEU A 3 4.47 -13.86 -3.23
N LEU A 4 5.40 -13.54 -2.34
CA LEU A 4 5.46 -12.25 -1.65
C LEU A 4 6.16 -11.23 -2.56
N PRO A 5 5.67 -9.98 -2.67
CA PRO A 5 6.35 -8.93 -3.41
C PRO A 5 7.53 -8.44 -2.57
N GLY A 6 8.71 -9.00 -2.79
CA GLY A 6 9.92 -8.58 -2.06
C GLY A 6 11.06 -9.59 -1.94
N SER A 7 10.98 -10.77 -2.56
CA SER A 7 12.08 -11.74 -2.53
C SER A 7 12.60 -12.00 -3.95
N CYS A 8 13.56 -11.21 -4.39
CA CYS A 8 14.48 -11.61 -5.45
C CYS A 8 15.38 -12.72 -4.91
N SER A 9 14.90 -13.96 -4.98
CA SER A 9 15.68 -15.16 -4.68
C SER A 9 16.64 -15.45 -5.84
N LEU A 10 17.70 -14.66 -5.95
CA LEU A 10 18.85 -14.98 -6.80
C LEU A 10 20.11 -14.87 -5.95
N SER A 11 20.42 -15.96 -5.27
CA SER A 11 21.81 -16.32 -4.96
C SER A 11 22.50 -16.66 -6.30
N PRO A 12 23.72 -16.17 -6.62
CA PRO A 12 24.78 -15.78 -5.69
C PRO A 12 25.32 -14.35 -5.84
N CYS A 13 25.89 -13.88 -4.73
CA CYS A 13 26.33 -12.54 -4.38
C CYS A 13 27.52 -11.92 -5.17
N PHE A 14 27.80 -12.28 -6.43
CA PHE A 14 29.01 -11.78 -7.11
C PHE A 14 28.79 -10.63 -8.11
N LEU A 15 27.55 -10.25 -8.40
CA LEU A 15 27.22 -9.11 -9.29
C LEU A 15 26.40 -8.01 -8.57
N GLY A 16 26.46 -8.00 -7.23
CA GLY A 16 25.59 -7.19 -6.37
C GLY A 16 25.75 -5.67 -6.48
N ALA A 17 26.82 -5.16 -7.11
CA ALA A 17 27.03 -3.71 -7.27
C ALA A 17 26.42 -3.14 -8.57
N LEU A 18 26.47 -3.89 -9.68
CA LEU A 18 26.04 -3.41 -11.00
C LEU A 18 24.51 -3.38 -11.14
N ILE A 19 23.82 -4.28 -10.44
CA ILE A 19 22.35 -4.38 -10.46
C ILE A 19 21.71 -3.26 -9.62
N LEU A 20 22.35 -2.84 -8.52
CA LEU A 20 21.93 -1.65 -7.74
C LEU A 20 22.00 -0.35 -8.55
N LEU A 21 22.91 -0.27 -9.53
CA LEU A 21 23.04 0.87 -10.45
C LEU A 21 21.97 0.85 -11.56
N LEU A 22 21.44 -0.32 -11.91
CA LEU A 22 20.41 -0.52 -12.94
C LEU A 22 18.98 -0.48 -12.38
N CYS A 23 18.81 -0.54 -11.06
CA CYS A 23 17.59 -0.11 -10.40
C CYS A 23 17.75 1.38 -10.09
N PRO A 24 17.24 2.31 -10.94
CA PRO A 24 17.28 3.72 -10.61
C PRO A 24 16.50 3.90 -9.32
N SER A 25 17.21 4.01 -8.21
CA SER A 25 16.68 4.13 -6.85
C SER A 25 16.04 5.51 -6.63
N SER A 26 15.57 6.14 -7.71
CA SER A 26 15.17 7.53 -7.78
C SER A 26 14.16 7.79 -8.90
N LEU A 27 13.32 6.82 -9.26
CA LEU A 27 12.00 7.23 -9.73
C LEU A 27 11.34 7.90 -8.52
N HIS A 28 11.25 9.22 -8.55
CA HIS A 28 10.97 10.16 -7.45
C HIS A 28 9.55 10.01 -6.82
N GLY A 29 9.01 8.80 -6.80
CA GLY A 29 7.68 8.47 -6.30
C GLY A 29 7.67 8.12 -4.82
N CYS A 30 6.48 8.15 -4.23
CA CYS A 30 6.28 7.73 -2.85
C CYS A 30 6.70 6.28 -2.62
N SER A 31 6.98 5.94 -1.36
CA SER A 31 6.99 4.55 -0.91
C SER A 31 5.67 3.85 -1.24
N PRO A 32 5.58 2.52 -1.20
CA PRO A 32 4.30 1.83 -1.34
C PRO A 32 3.26 2.33 -0.32
N PRO A 33 1.95 2.39 -0.68
CA PRO A 33 0.90 2.80 0.24
C PRO A 33 0.90 1.97 1.53
N PRO A 34 0.66 2.58 2.71
CA PRO A 34 0.61 1.86 3.97
C PRO A 34 -0.46 0.76 3.97
N ARG A 35 -0.14 -0.42 4.48
CA ARG A 35 -1.13 -1.48 4.70
C ARG A 35 -1.91 -1.20 5.99
N ILE A 36 -3.23 -1.41 5.95
CA ILE A 36 -4.10 -1.22 7.11
C ILE A 36 -4.69 -2.56 7.55
N ALA A 37 -4.85 -2.75 8.86
CA ALA A 37 -5.49 -3.94 9.40
C ALA A 37 -6.97 -3.97 9.00
N HIS A 38 -7.49 -5.16 8.69
CA HIS A 38 -8.90 -5.38 8.31
C HIS A 38 -9.37 -4.54 7.11
N GLY A 39 -8.46 -4.12 6.24
CA GLY A 39 -8.78 -3.42 5.01
C GLY A 39 -7.79 -3.76 3.90
N HIS A 40 -8.06 -3.19 2.74
CA HIS A 40 -7.23 -3.29 1.55
C HIS A 40 -7.28 -1.97 0.79
N TYR A 41 -6.41 -1.80 -0.21
CA TYR A 41 -6.43 -0.63 -1.08
C TYR A 41 -6.28 -1.04 -2.54
N ARG A 42 -6.80 -0.19 -3.44
CA ARG A 42 -6.60 -0.27 -4.89
C ARG A 42 -6.01 1.02 -5.44
N TYR A 43 -5.17 0.91 -6.46
CA TYR A 43 -4.73 2.08 -7.23
C TYR A 43 -5.85 2.51 -8.16
N ILE A 44 -6.25 3.78 -8.06
CA ILE A 44 -7.31 4.37 -8.88
C ILE A 44 -6.78 5.45 -9.83
N SER A 45 -5.51 5.83 -9.71
CA SER A 45 -4.85 6.71 -10.67
C SER A 45 -4.64 6.01 -12.02
N GLY A 46 -5.07 6.65 -13.11
CA GLY A 46 -4.85 6.17 -14.48
C GLY A 46 -3.40 6.33 -14.93
N VAL A 47 -3.02 5.62 -15.99
CA VAL A 47 -1.65 5.58 -16.56
C VAL A 47 -1.10 6.96 -16.96
N LEU A 48 -1.98 7.92 -17.27
CA LEU A 48 -1.63 9.31 -17.63
C LEU A 48 -1.61 10.28 -16.43
N SER A 49 -1.81 9.79 -15.20
CA SER A 49 -1.93 10.64 -14.02
C SER A 49 -0.55 10.98 -13.45
N LEU A 50 -0.27 12.28 -13.27
CA LEU A 50 0.96 12.76 -12.63
C LEU A 50 1.03 12.45 -11.11
N SER A 51 -0.10 12.06 -10.52
CA SER A 51 -0.24 11.72 -9.10
C SER A 51 -0.78 10.30 -8.97
N THR A 52 -0.11 9.48 -8.16
CA THR A 52 -0.62 8.17 -7.76
C THR A 52 -1.70 8.35 -6.71
N VAL A 53 -2.87 7.74 -6.90
CA VAL A 53 -3.99 7.82 -5.96
C VAL A 53 -4.44 6.41 -5.64
N VAL A 54 -4.68 6.14 -4.36
CA VAL A 54 -5.22 4.87 -3.89
C VAL A 54 -6.49 5.08 -3.08
N GLN A 55 -7.39 4.11 -3.17
CA GLN A 55 -8.63 4.06 -2.42
C GLN A 55 -8.62 2.86 -1.49
N TYR A 56 -8.93 3.09 -0.22
CA TYR A 56 -9.02 2.09 0.84
C TYR A 56 -10.45 1.62 1.05
N GLU A 57 -10.57 0.33 1.33
CA GLU A 57 -11.82 -0.33 1.66
C GLU A 57 -11.63 -1.28 2.84
N CYS A 58 -12.54 -1.21 3.80
CA CYS A 58 -12.55 -2.09 4.95
C CYS A 58 -13.27 -3.41 4.62
N LYS A 59 -12.86 -4.48 5.31
CA LYS A 59 -13.56 -5.77 5.25
C LYS A 59 -14.94 -5.66 5.88
N GLU A 60 -15.82 -6.58 5.53
CA GLU A 60 -17.15 -6.69 6.13
C GLU A 60 -17.08 -6.72 7.67
N GLY A 61 -18.00 -6.00 8.32
CA GLY A 61 -18.01 -5.83 9.77
C GLY A 61 -17.04 -4.77 10.31
N TYR A 62 -16.31 -4.04 9.44
CA TYR A 62 -15.45 -2.93 9.84
C TYR A 62 -15.86 -1.63 9.14
N ALA A 63 -15.90 -0.54 9.89
CA ALA A 63 -16.12 0.82 9.40
C ALA A 63 -14.79 1.53 9.11
N LEU A 64 -14.73 2.27 8.00
CA LEU A 64 -13.58 3.09 7.63
C LEU A 64 -13.60 4.40 8.42
N ILE A 65 -12.49 4.69 9.10
CA ILE A 65 -12.30 5.92 9.89
C ILE A 65 -11.12 6.69 9.29
N GLY A 66 -11.41 7.87 8.72
CA GLY A 66 -10.46 8.73 8.02
C GLY A 66 -10.83 8.93 6.55
N ALA A 67 -9.87 9.38 5.75
CA ALA A 67 -10.06 9.55 4.32
C ALA A 67 -9.99 8.20 3.60
N ALA A 68 -10.99 7.89 2.76
CA ALA A 68 -10.97 6.69 1.94
C ALA A 68 -9.92 6.75 0.84
N GLU A 69 -9.51 7.95 0.40
CA GLU A 69 -8.54 8.13 -0.68
C GLU A 69 -7.32 8.91 -0.20
N ILE A 70 -6.14 8.46 -0.64
CA ILE A 70 -4.88 9.15 -0.39
C ILE A 70 -4.09 9.28 -1.68
N SER A 71 -3.36 10.40 -1.79
CA SER A 71 -2.58 10.77 -2.96
C SER A 71 -1.09 10.77 -2.63
N CYS A 72 -0.28 10.30 -3.57
CA CYS A 72 1.17 10.42 -3.50
C CYS A 72 1.57 11.85 -3.87
N ARG A 73 2.17 12.57 -2.92
CA ARG A 73 2.77 13.89 -3.12
C ARG A 73 4.28 13.80 -2.95
N PHE A 74 4.99 14.87 -3.27
CA PHE A 74 6.44 14.97 -3.07
C PHE A 74 6.88 14.66 -1.62
N SER A 75 6.05 15.01 -0.64
CA SER A 75 6.29 14.74 0.78
C SER A 75 5.87 13.33 1.24
N GLY A 76 5.40 12.47 0.34
CA GLY A 76 4.81 11.17 0.65
C GLY A 76 3.28 11.14 0.53
N TRP A 77 2.67 10.09 1.09
CA TRP A 77 1.23 9.89 1.02
C TRP A 77 0.47 10.88 1.89
N SER A 78 -0.53 11.52 1.30
CA SER A 78 -1.42 12.45 1.99
C SER A 78 -2.85 12.38 1.47
N PRO A 79 -3.86 12.41 2.36
CA PRO A 79 -3.78 12.40 3.83
C PRO A 79 -3.22 11.06 4.40
N PRO A 80 -3.02 10.95 5.74
CA PRO A 80 -2.61 9.69 6.36
C PRO A 80 -3.59 8.55 6.08
N ALA A 81 -3.09 7.31 6.06
CA ALA A 81 -3.91 6.14 5.81
C ALA A 81 -5.05 6.00 6.85
N PRO A 82 -6.26 5.60 6.43
CA PRO A 82 -7.39 5.42 7.33
C PRO A 82 -7.20 4.17 8.22
N ARG A 83 -8.09 4.01 9.20
CA ARG A 83 -8.16 2.80 10.03
C ARG A 83 -9.51 2.12 9.87
N CYS A 84 -9.53 0.79 9.90
CA CYS A 84 -10.77 0.02 9.94
C CYS A 84 -11.11 -0.32 11.39
N LYS A 85 -12.24 0.20 11.88
CA LYS A 85 -12.74 -0.09 13.23
C LYS A 85 -13.86 -1.12 13.15
N GLY A 86 -13.71 -2.23 13.86
CA GLY A 86 -14.76 -3.25 13.92
C GLY A 86 -16.05 -2.65 14.46
N ASN A 87 -17.16 -2.90 13.77
CA ASN A 87 -18.48 -2.66 14.32
C ASN A 87 -18.64 -3.64 15.46
N GLN A 88 -18.55 -3.16 16.69
CA GLN A 88 -18.90 -3.97 17.86
C GLN A 88 -20.42 -4.15 17.84
N THR A 89 -20.92 -4.98 16.94
CA THR A 89 -22.22 -5.62 17.13
C THR A 89 -21.99 -6.70 18.18
N PRO A 90 -22.59 -6.62 19.38
CA PRO A 90 -22.65 -7.74 20.30
C PRO A 90 -23.62 -8.78 19.72
N SER A 91 -23.25 -9.43 18.61
CA SER A 91 -24.08 -10.42 17.91
C SER A 91 -23.83 -11.86 18.37
N ARG A 92 -23.28 -12.02 19.58
CA ARG A 92 -23.21 -13.33 20.26
C ARG A 92 -23.52 -13.17 21.75
N ALA A 93 -24.70 -12.62 22.05
CA ALA A 93 -25.41 -13.00 23.27
C ALA A 93 -26.23 -14.25 22.88
N LEU A 94 -25.86 -15.38 23.48
CA LEU A 94 -26.48 -16.69 23.32
C LEU A 94 -27.93 -16.65 23.80
#